data_AF-A0A4Y9QCG8-F1
#
_entry.id   AF-A0A4Y9QCG8-F1
#
_cell.length_a   1.000
_cell.length_b   1.000
_cell.length_c   1.000
_cell.angle_alpha   90.00
_cell.angle_beta   90.00
_cell.angle_gamma   90.00
#
_symmetry.space_group_name_H-M   'P 1'
#
loop_
_entity.id
_entity.type
_entity.pdbx_description
1 polymer ?
#
loop_
_entity_poly.entity_id
_entity_poly.type
_entity_poly.pdbx_seq_one_letter_code
_entity_poly.pdbx_strand_id
1 'polypeptide(L)'
;MTAAPGPPGLARPHAGAETENWVSTRLGIDLVVRASADAPSATLLESVELGLRRNPRRAQLLVSRLLGKHIPAPVEDVLGAAHALGGLVRGVCRDRTPVVVGFAETATALGHAVAAVSGAEGGAAPYVHTTRRPAPEGARPVQFLEEHSHATDQTLALLPDGVVGDAAMGADVPLVLVDDEISTGTTAMNAIRALHAVWPRSRYVVASLLDSRTGGQRRQLEEFGADLGAEITSVALLAGTVTTPPDVLSRAALLLDALPSPTGARGTPVPVVRSMVPLPDGVPTSAAQGWGSRCEFLLAGAMETLAGALPVFRDGRTLVLGDEEFMYVPQRLAAALGGQVRTSTTTRSPAAAVDTGGYPLRTVLGFPATEDPGRAAFAYNVAPSAQVEPGHAPGFDDIVFVTDTPVTAHVDKGLLRLLAASARRSVHVVQVRAGQGSAS
;
A
#
# COMPACT_ATOMS: atom_id res chain seq x y z
N MET A 1 62.41 15.80 22.47
CA MET A 1 61.42 14.72 22.31
C MET A 1 60.05 15.34 22.17
N THR A 2 59.61 15.47 20.93
CA THR A 2 58.34 16.05 20.49
C THR A 2 57.20 15.04 20.73
N ALA A 3 56.19 15.44 21.51
CA ALA A 3 54.99 14.66 21.73
C ALA A 3 54.09 14.70 20.49
N ALA A 4 53.61 13.53 20.07
CA ALA A 4 52.76 13.35 18.88
C ALA A 4 51.34 13.92 19.11
N PRO A 5 50.67 14.45 18.06
CA PRO A 5 49.29 14.93 18.16
C PRO A 5 48.30 13.76 18.13
N GLY A 6 47.29 13.81 19.00
CA GLY A 6 46.20 12.84 19.05
C GLY A 6 45.28 12.88 17.82
N PRO A 7 44.53 11.81 17.55
CA PRO A 7 43.70 11.71 16.35
C PRO A 7 42.54 12.73 16.38
N PRO A 8 42.11 13.23 15.21
CA PRO A 8 41.02 14.19 15.12
C PRO A 8 39.71 13.51 15.54
N GLY A 9 38.99 14.15 16.46
CA GLY A 9 37.69 13.71 16.94
C GLY A 9 36.68 13.68 15.80
N LEU A 10 36.06 12.52 15.60
CA LEU A 10 34.88 12.35 14.75
C LEU A 10 33.76 13.22 15.32
N ALA A 11 33.45 14.30 14.60
CA ALA A 11 32.25 15.10 14.84
C ALA A 11 31.02 14.18 14.78
N ARG A 12 30.18 14.27 15.80
CA ARG A 12 28.88 13.58 15.84
C ARG A 12 28.01 14.08 14.69
N PRO A 13 27.41 13.22 13.85
CA PRO A 13 26.45 13.67 12.87
C PRO A 13 25.18 14.18 13.58
N HIS A 14 24.71 15.35 13.16
CA HIS A 14 23.42 15.90 13.58
C HIS A 14 22.29 14.94 13.16
N ALA A 15 21.40 14.64 14.11
CA ALA A 15 20.24 13.78 13.91
C ALA A 15 19.15 14.52 13.12
N GLY A 16 19.01 14.15 11.85
CA GLY A 16 17.99 14.62 10.91
C GLY A 16 18.47 14.26 9.52
N ALA A 17 18.02 13.15 8.95
CA ALA A 17 18.38 12.77 7.59
C ALA A 17 17.65 13.71 6.62
N GLU A 18 18.34 14.75 6.15
CA GLU A 18 17.88 15.55 5.01
C GLU A 18 18.06 14.70 3.74
N THR A 19 16.99 14.02 3.32
CA THR A 19 16.91 13.35 2.03
C THR A 19 16.69 14.41 0.93
N GLU A 20 17.74 15.13 0.54
CA GLU A 20 17.67 16.11 -0.56
C GLU A 20 17.43 15.40 -1.90
N ASN A 21 16.15 15.19 -2.22
CA ASN A 21 15.68 14.79 -3.53
C ASN A 21 15.63 16.03 -4.45
N TRP A 22 16.20 15.98 -5.64
CA TRP A 22 16.24 17.13 -6.57
C TRP A 22 14.85 17.73 -6.87
N VAL A 23 13.76 16.96 -6.75
CA VAL A 23 12.39 17.45 -6.89
C VAL A 23 12.02 18.42 -5.77
N SER A 24 12.43 18.18 -4.53
CA SER A 24 12.15 19.06 -3.40
C SER A 24 12.81 20.42 -3.65
N THR A 25 14.09 20.43 -4.03
CA THR A 25 14.84 21.64 -4.39
C THR A 25 14.20 22.37 -5.57
N ARG A 26 13.87 21.66 -6.65
CA ARG A 26 13.37 22.29 -7.90
C ARG A 26 11.96 22.85 -7.77
N LEU A 27 11.14 22.26 -6.91
CA LEU A 27 9.78 22.74 -6.64
C LEU A 27 9.69 23.65 -5.42
N GLY A 28 10.74 23.72 -4.60
CA GLY A 28 10.74 24.43 -3.32
C GLY A 28 9.85 23.76 -2.27
N ILE A 29 9.65 22.44 -2.36
CA ILE A 29 8.83 21.69 -1.41
C ILE A 29 9.71 21.28 -0.24
N ASP A 30 9.29 21.62 0.98
CA ASP A 30 9.93 21.16 2.20
C ASP A 30 9.15 19.95 2.76
N LEU A 31 9.86 18.84 2.98
CA LEU A 31 9.33 17.60 3.53
C LEU A 31 10.15 17.23 4.77
N VAL A 32 9.52 17.35 5.92
CA VAL A 32 10.13 16.94 7.20
C VAL A 32 9.39 15.71 7.70
N VAL A 33 10.11 14.61 7.89
CA VAL A 33 9.57 13.34 8.43
C VAL A 33 10.28 13.01 9.73
N ARG A 34 9.50 12.60 10.73
CA ARG A 34 9.98 12.20 12.06
C ARG A 34 9.31 10.90 12.46
N ALA A 35 10.03 10.04 13.17
CA ALA A 35 9.44 8.89 13.81
C ALA A 35 8.48 9.40 14.89
N SER A 36 7.31 8.79 14.99
CA SER A 36 6.45 9.01 16.15
C SER A 36 7.18 8.54 17.40
N ALA A 37 6.91 9.16 18.56
CA ALA A 37 7.57 8.83 19.82
C ALA A 37 7.41 7.33 20.19
N ASP A 38 6.34 6.71 19.70
CA ASP A 38 5.98 5.32 19.96
C ASP A 38 6.39 4.35 18.83
N ALA A 39 7.07 4.83 17.78
CA ALA A 39 7.43 4.02 16.62
C ALA A 39 8.89 3.50 16.67
N PRO A 40 9.14 2.22 16.37
CA PRO A 40 10.49 1.66 16.42
C PRO A 40 11.35 2.03 15.19
N SER A 41 12.58 2.48 15.45
CA SER A 41 13.76 2.55 14.55
C SER A 41 13.97 3.79 13.66
N ALA A 42 15.25 4.13 13.47
CA ALA A 42 15.75 5.15 12.54
C ALA A 42 15.54 4.78 11.06
N THR A 43 15.40 3.49 10.74
CA THR A 43 15.20 2.98 9.35
C THR A 43 13.89 3.47 8.72
N LEU A 44 12.88 3.83 9.54
CA LEU A 44 11.61 4.36 9.07
C LEU A 44 11.72 5.81 8.55
N LEU A 45 12.75 6.57 8.96
CA LEU A 45 12.87 7.97 8.57
C LEU A 45 13.20 8.16 7.08
N GLU A 46 13.93 7.20 6.50
CA GLU A 46 14.34 7.22 5.08
C GLU A 46 13.31 6.52 4.17
N SER A 47 12.13 6.20 4.71
CA SER A 47 11.14 5.39 4.01
C SER A 47 10.15 6.20 3.19
N VAL A 48 10.18 7.53 3.26
CA VAL A 48 9.28 8.42 2.51
C VAL A 48 10.10 9.35 1.64
N GLU A 49 9.87 9.30 0.33
CA GLU A 49 10.52 10.14 -0.66
C GLU A 49 9.50 10.98 -1.42
N LEU A 50 9.94 12.11 -1.97
CA LEU A 50 9.08 12.97 -2.79
C LEU A 50 9.09 12.56 -4.27
N GLY A 51 7.96 12.05 -4.75
CA GLY A 51 7.67 11.85 -6.17
C GLY A 51 6.86 12.99 -6.78
N LEU A 52 6.67 12.93 -8.10
CA LEU A 52 5.80 13.82 -8.86
C LEU A 52 4.57 13.09 -9.39
N ARG A 53 3.39 13.67 -9.17
CA ARG A 53 2.15 13.25 -9.83
C ARG A 53 2.01 13.95 -11.17
N ARG A 54 1.39 13.28 -12.13
CA ARG A 54 0.85 13.95 -13.32
C ARG A 54 -0.59 14.39 -13.03
N ASN A 55 -0.74 15.49 -12.28
CA ASN A 55 -2.04 15.95 -11.78
C ASN A 55 -2.10 17.49 -11.67
N PRO A 56 -3.17 18.13 -12.19
CA PRO A 56 -3.28 19.60 -12.21
C PRO A 56 -3.61 20.24 -10.85
N ARG A 57 -4.05 19.45 -9.87
CA ARG A 57 -4.48 19.92 -8.54
C ARG A 57 -3.46 19.65 -7.43
N ARG A 58 -2.58 18.67 -7.61
CA ARG A 58 -1.56 18.27 -6.62
C ARG A 58 -0.32 17.74 -7.31
N ALA A 59 0.81 18.44 -7.18
CA ALA A 59 2.07 18.07 -7.83
C ALA A 59 2.83 16.97 -7.08
N GLN A 60 2.81 17.03 -5.74
CA GLN A 60 3.56 16.15 -4.87
C GLN A 60 2.94 14.76 -4.75
N LEU A 61 3.80 13.74 -4.73
CA LEU A 61 3.48 12.38 -4.34
C LEU A 61 4.41 11.99 -3.20
N LEU A 62 3.89 11.59 -2.04
CA LEU A 62 4.72 10.92 -1.05
C LEU A 62 4.84 9.45 -1.46
N VAL A 63 6.06 9.02 -1.73
CA VAL A 63 6.37 7.65 -2.14
C VAL A 63 6.93 6.91 -0.94
N SER A 64 6.15 5.98 -0.42
CA SER A 64 6.56 5.15 0.71
C SER A 64 7.22 3.85 0.24
N ARG A 65 8.35 3.52 0.89
CA ARG A 65 9.06 2.23 0.80
C ARG A 65 8.47 1.16 1.71
N LEU A 66 7.53 1.51 2.59
CA LEU A 66 6.94 0.60 3.59
C LEU A 66 5.70 -0.16 3.09
N LEU A 67 5.24 0.13 1.87
CA LEU A 67 3.97 -0.40 1.36
C LEU A 67 4.13 -1.51 0.33
N GLY A 68 5.28 -1.58 -0.36
CA GLY A 68 5.40 -2.41 -1.56
C GLY A 68 4.36 -1.99 -2.61
N LYS A 69 4.32 -0.70 -2.96
CA LYS A 69 3.41 -0.16 -3.98
C LYS A 69 4.14 0.32 -5.22
N HIS A 70 4.86 1.45 -5.10
CA HIS A 70 5.57 2.05 -6.23
C HIS A 70 7.05 1.66 -6.28
N ILE A 71 7.63 1.33 -5.13
CA ILE A 71 8.98 0.82 -4.99
C ILE A 71 8.84 -0.62 -4.50
N PRO A 72 9.31 -1.62 -5.27
CA PRO A 72 9.42 -2.97 -4.78
C PRO A 72 10.26 -3.02 -3.51
N ALA A 73 9.68 -3.54 -2.44
CA ALA A 73 10.31 -3.61 -1.13
C ALA A 73 10.37 -5.06 -0.65
N PRO A 74 11.39 -5.44 0.15
CA PRO A 74 11.38 -6.72 0.83
C PRO A 74 10.08 -6.90 1.61
N VAL A 75 9.43 -8.04 1.44
CA VAL A 75 8.11 -8.29 2.03
C VAL A 75 8.14 -8.27 3.56
N GLU A 76 9.25 -8.67 4.17
CA GLU A 76 9.47 -8.62 5.60
C GLU A 76 9.40 -7.19 6.15
N ASP A 77 9.90 -6.20 5.40
CA ASP A 77 9.87 -4.79 5.78
C ASP A 77 8.45 -4.23 5.67
N VAL A 78 7.74 -4.60 4.59
CA VAL A 78 6.34 -4.19 4.35
C VAL A 78 5.41 -4.73 5.44
N LEU A 79 5.46 -6.04 5.71
CA LEU A 79 4.65 -6.66 6.75
C LEU A 79 5.11 -6.22 8.16
N GLY A 80 6.41 -6.03 8.36
CA GLY A 80 6.97 -5.52 9.62
C GLY A 80 6.46 -4.14 9.98
N ALA A 81 6.44 -3.21 9.03
CA ALA A 81 5.85 -1.88 9.21
C ALA A 81 4.34 -1.96 9.52
N ALA A 82 3.60 -2.79 8.77
CA ALA A 82 2.18 -2.96 9.01
C ALA A 82 1.88 -3.57 10.40
N HIS A 83 2.68 -4.54 10.85
CA HIS A 83 2.56 -5.11 12.20
C HIS A 83 2.93 -4.09 13.29
N ALA A 84 3.92 -3.24 13.07
CA ALA A 84 4.25 -2.16 14.00
C ALA A 84 3.07 -1.18 14.16
N LEU A 85 2.41 -0.79 13.06
CA LEU A 85 1.19 0.01 13.11
C LEU A 85 0.05 -0.75 13.83
N GLY A 86 -0.09 -2.05 13.58
CA GLY A 86 -1.04 -2.91 14.29
C GLY A 86 -0.79 -2.96 15.81
N GLY A 87 0.47 -2.92 16.25
CA GLY A 87 0.85 -2.81 17.66
C GLY A 87 0.38 -1.49 18.30
N LEU A 88 0.55 -0.36 17.60
CA LEU A 88 0.04 0.93 18.06
C LEU A 88 -1.48 0.93 18.16
N VAL A 89 -2.17 0.40 17.14
CA VAL A 89 -3.64 0.25 17.11
C VAL A 89 -4.11 -0.58 18.30
N ARG A 90 -3.48 -1.72 18.55
CA ARG A 90 -3.82 -2.59 19.69
C ARG A 90 -3.68 -1.85 21.01
N GLY A 91 -2.58 -1.11 21.20
CA GLY A 91 -2.33 -0.34 22.41
C GLY A 91 -3.44 0.68 22.70
N VAL A 92 -3.85 1.46 21.70
CA VAL A 92 -4.94 2.43 21.89
C VAL A 92 -6.31 1.77 22.02
N CYS A 93 -6.52 0.60 21.42
CA CYS A 93 -7.75 -0.19 21.56
C CYS A 93 -7.91 -0.88 22.93
N ARG A 94 -6.94 -0.76 23.84
CA ARG A 94 -6.96 -1.34 25.20
C ARG A 94 -7.24 -2.85 25.17
N ASP A 95 -6.56 -3.56 24.28
CA ASP A 95 -6.66 -5.02 24.05
C ASP A 95 -8.06 -5.53 23.65
N ARG A 96 -9.00 -4.63 23.31
CA ARG A 96 -10.26 -5.03 22.67
C ARG A 96 -10.00 -5.29 21.19
N THR A 97 -10.43 -6.45 20.68
CA THR A 97 -10.38 -6.76 19.24
C THR A 97 -11.23 -5.74 18.45
N PRO A 98 -10.62 -4.85 17.65
CA PRO A 98 -11.36 -3.86 16.89
C PRO A 98 -11.95 -4.46 15.61
N VAL A 99 -12.87 -3.72 15.00
CA VAL A 99 -13.18 -3.89 13.56
C VAL A 99 -12.25 -2.97 12.79
N VAL A 100 -11.57 -3.50 11.78
CA VAL A 100 -10.60 -2.76 10.97
C VAL A 100 -11.14 -2.54 9.56
N VAL A 101 -11.07 -1.30 9.07
CA VAL A 101 -11.46 -0.89 7.72
C VAL A 101 -10.25 -0.30 7.01
N GLY A 102 -9.78 -0.93 5.94
CA GLY A 102 -8.72 -0.40 5.08
C GLY A 102 -9.25 0.48 3.96
N PHE A 103 -8.53 1.54 3.60
CA PHE A 103 -8.87 2.40 2.46
C PHE A 103 -8.21 1.95 1.16
N ALA A 104 -9.01 1.83 0.10
CA ALA A 104 -8.53 1.49 -1.22
C ALA A 104 -7.88 2.69 -1.92
N GLU A 105 -6.78 2.50 -2.63
CA GLU A 105 -6.22 1.20 -3.02
C GLU A 105 -5.16 0.68 -2.04
N THR A 106 -4.46 1.59 -1.36
CA THR A 106 -3.12 1.31 -0.83
C THR A 106 -3.13 0.73 0.58
N ALA A 107 -4.16 1.05 1.35
CA ALA A 107 -4.32 0.56 2.70
C ALA A 107 -5.10 -0.76 2.78
N THR A 108 -5.39 -1.43 1.65
CA THR A 108 -6.04 -2.75 1.68
C THR A 108 -5.11 -3.79 2.33
N ALA A 109 -3.91 -4.02 1.80
CA ALA A 109 -2.98 -4.94 2.45
C ALA A 109 -2.46 -4.46 3.82
N LEU A 110 -2.26 -3.15 3.98
CA LEU A 110 -1.88 -2.57 5.27
C LEU A 110 -2.93 -2.88 6.35
N GLY A 111 -4.21 -2.68 6.02
CA GLY A 111 -5.33 -2.95 6.93
C GLY A 111 -5.45 -4.42 7.30
N HIS A 112 -5.24 -5.34 6.35
CA HIS A 112 -5.18 -6.78 6.65
C HIS A 112 -4.12 -7.10 7.70
N ALA A 113 -2.89 -6.64 7.50
CA ALA A 113 -1.79 -6.92 8.41
C ALA A 113 -1.98 -6.23 9.78
N VAL A 114 -2.55 -5.03 9.82
CA VAL A 114 -2.97 -4.37 11.07
C VAL A 114 -4.01 -5.22 11.82
N ALA A 115 -5.03 -5.75 11.14
CA ALA A 115 -6.04 -6.61 11.74
C ALA A 115 -5.44 -7.93 12.24
N ALA A 116 -4.52 -8.52 11.50
CA ALA A 116 -3.85 -9.78 11.85
C ALA A 116 -3.12 -9.71 13.21
N VAL A 117 -2.56 -8.56 13.58
CA VAL A 117 -1.94 -8.36 14.91
C VAL A 117 -2.95 -8.56 16.04
N SER A 118 -4.19 -8.08 15.87
CA SER A 118 -5.26 -8.27 16.84
C SER A 118 -5.84 -9.70 16.82
N GLY A 119 -5.60 -10.46 15.74
CA GLY A 119 -6.01 -11.86 15.60
C GLY A 119 -5.01 -12.87 16.15
N ALA A 120 -3.73 -12.50 16.27
CA ALA A 120 -2.64 -13.40 16.63
C ALA A 120 -2.78 -14.06 18.03
N GLU A 121 -3.57 -13.46 18.92
CA GLU A 121 -3.87 -14.00 20.26
C GLU A 121 -5.22 -14.74 20.32
N GLY A 122 -5.76 -15.16 19.17
CA GLY A 122 -7.02 -15.89 19.07
C GLY A 122 -8.26 -15.00 18.93
N GLY A 123 -8.08 -13.69 18.72
CA GLY A 123 -9.17 -12.76 18.40
C GLY A 123 -9.80 -13.01 17.03
N ALA A 124 -11.03 -12.53 16.83
CA ALA A 124 -11.75 -12.69 15.56
C ALA A 124 -11.12 -11.89 14.40
N ALA A 125 -10.42 -10.79 14.70
CA ALA A 125 -9.79 -9.86 13.75
C ALA A 125 -10.65 -9.50 12.53
N PRO A 126 -11.90 -9.01 12.74
CA PRO A 126 -12.78 -8.66 11.64
C PRO A 126 -12.17 -7.52 10.83
N TYR A 127 -11.95 -7.78 9.54
CA TYR A 127 -11.38 -6.83 8.61
C TYR A 127 -12.22 -6.72 7.34
N VAL A 128 -12.41 -5.48 6.88
CA VAL A 128 -13.00 -5.14 5.59
C VAL A 128 -12.18 -4.02 4.94
N HIS A 129 -12.36 -3.79 3.65
CA HIS A 129 -11.86 -2.57 3.02
C HIS A 129 -12.87 -1.96 2.09
N THR A 130 -12.70 -0.66 1.88
CA THR A 130 -13.32 -0.01 0.73
C THR A 130 -12.73 -0.54 -0.56
N THR A 131 -13.47 -0.42 -1.64
CA THR A 131 -13.02 -0.81 -2.97
C THR A 131 -13.36 0.29 -3.97
N ARG A 132 -12.56 0.36 -5.03
CA ARG A 132 -12.86 1.15 -6.23
C ARG A 132 -13.39 0.29 -7.37
N ARG A 133 -13.64 -0.99 -7.11
CA ARG A 133 -14.30 -1.92 -8.03
C ARG A 133 -15.82 -1.77 -7.89
N PRO A 134 -16.60 -2.14 -8.93
CA PRO A 134 -18.05 -2.20 -8.81
C PRO A 134 -18.47 -3.07 -7.63
N ALA A 135 -19.44 -2.61 -6.84
CA ALA A 135 -20.00 -3.41 -5.76
C ALA A 135 -20.61 -4.70 -6.34
N PRO A 136 -20.35 -5.87 -5.74
CA PRO A 136 -20.96 -7.11 -6.20
C PRO A 136 -22.49 -7.06 -6.02
N GLU A 137 -23.20 -7.83 -6.83
CA GLU A 137 -24.66 -7.94 -6.74
C GLU A 137 -25.10 -8.35 -5.32
N GLY A 138 -26.12 -7.68 -4.78
CA GLY A 138 -26.62 -7.93 -3.43
C GLY A 138 -25.82 -7.27 -2.29
N ALA A 139 -24.68 -6.62 -2.57
CA ALA A 139 -23.96 -5.87 -1.55
C ALA A 139 -24.74 -4.63 -1.10
N ARG A 140 -24.60 -4.28 0.19
CA ARG A 140 -25.04 -3.01 0.76
C ARG A 140 -23.90 -2.00 0.67
N PRO A 141 -23.93 -1.04 -0.27
CA PRO A 141 -22.87 -0.04 -0.39
C PRO A 141 -23.02 1.03 0.70
N VAL A 142 -21.92 1.33 1.38
CA VAL A 142 -21.74 2.55 2.16
C VAL A 142 -20.69 3.39 1.44
N GLN A 143 -21.13 4.49 0.84
CA GLN A 143 -20.28 5.38 0.05
C GLN A 143 -19.82 6.57 0.89
N PHE A 144 -18.58 6.99 0.67
CA PHE A 144 -18.08 8.26 1.17
C PHE A 144 -17.08 8.90 0.21
N LEU A 145 -17.03 10.24 0.24
CA LEU A 145 -16.29 11.05 -0.71
C LEU A 145 -14.82 11.20 -0.30
N GLU A 146 -13.93 10.90 -1.24
CA GLU A 146 -12.50 11.23 -1.18
C GLU A 146 -12.24 12.54 -1.97
N GLU A 147 -12.24 13.69 -1.28
CA GLU A 147 -12.22 15.02 -1.93
C GLU A 147 -10.95 15.34 -2.76
N HIS A 148 -9.88 14.54 -2.61
CA HIS A 148 -8.55 14.82 -3.16
C HIS A 148 -8.13 13.93 -4.35
N SER A 149 -9.01 13.02 -4.77
CA SER A 149 -8.82 12.17 -5.95
C SER A 149 -9.87 12.54 -7.01
N HIS A 150 -9.56 12.36 -8.30
CA HIS A 150 -10.49 12.67 -9.39
C HIS A 150 -11.75 11.79 -9.31
N ALA A 151 -12.82 12.27 -8.66
CA ALA A 151 -14.18 11.73 -8.71
C ALA A 151 -14.26 10.18 -8.81
N THR A 152 -13.78 9.49 -7.76
CA THR A 152 -14.08 8.08 -7.55
C THR A 152 -14.51 7.89 -6.12
N ASP A 153 -15.79 7.54 -5.93
CA ASP A 153 -16.35 7.17 -4.64
C ASP A 153 -15.59 5.97 -4.08
N GLN A 154 -15.15 6.04 -2.81
CA GLN A 154 -14.76 4.84 -2.09
C GLN A 154 -16.03 4.19 -1.57
N THR A 155 -16.24 2.91 -1.90
CA THR A 155 -17.42 2.18 -1.45
C THR A 155 -16.97 1.06 -0.53
N LEU A 156 -17.52 1.03 0.68
CA LEU A 156 -17.54 -0.18 1.49
C LEU A 156 -18.75 -1.02 1.04
N ALA A 157 -18.51 -2.16 0.40
CA ALA A 157 -19.55 -3.00 -0.17
C ALA A 157 -19.71 -4.29 0.65
N LEU A 158 -20.50 -4.24 1.73
CA LEU A 158 -20.71 -5.40 2.59
C LEU A 158 -21.74 -6.36 1.98
N LEU A 159 -21.40 -7.65 1.93
CA LEU A 159 -22.34 -8.70 1.55
C LEU A 159 -23.14 -9.18 2.76
N PRO A 160 -24.45 -9.48 2.63
CA PRO A 160 -25.27 -10.03 3.71
C PRO A 160 -24.68 -11.29 4.38
N ASP A 161 -24.06 -12.16 3.58
CA ASP A 161 -23.42 -13.41 4.02
C ASP A 161 -21.87 -13.34 4.00
N GLY A 162 -21.31 -12.12 4.01
CA GLY A 162 -19.86 -11.91 4.09
C GLY A 162 -19.26 -12.38 5.42
N VAL A 163 -17.94 -12.62 5.45
CA VAL A 163 -17.23 -13.04 6.67
C VAL A 163 -17.40 -12.03 7.80
N VAL A 164 -17.54 -10.74 7.44
CA VAL A 164 -17.83 -9.63 8.35
C VAL A 164 -19.21 -9.07 7.98
N GLY A 165 -20.21 -9.39 8.80
CA GLY A 165 -21.58 -8.92 8.63
C GLY A 165 -21.99 -7.81 9.61
N ASP A 166 -23.28 -7.45 9.58
CA ASP A 166 -23.86 -6.38 10.40
C ASP A 166 -23.63 -6.57 11.91
N ALA A 167 -23.59 -7.81 12.40
CA ALA A 167 -23.32 -8.07 13.82
C ALA A 167 -21.92 -7.61 14.25
N ALA A 168 -20.90 -7.85 13.43
CA ALA A 168 -19.54 -7.38 13.70
C ALA A 168 -19.45 -5.85 13.53
N MET A 169 -20.10 -5.32 12.48
CA MET A 169 -20.14 -3.89 12.20
C MET A 169 -20.97 -3.09 13.22
N GLY A 170 -21.92 -3.71 13.91
CA GLY A 170 -22.72 -3.09 14.98
C GLY A 170 -22.22 -3.36 16.40
N ALA A 171 -21.16 -4.16 16.59
CA ALA A 171 -20.62 -4.45 17.91
C ALA A 171 -20.09 -3.19 18.60
N ASP A 172 -20.22 -3.05 19.92
CA ASP A 172 -19.68 -1.90 20.66
C ASP A 172 -18.17 -2.03 20.93
N VAL A 173 -17.36 -2.26 19.89
CA VAL A 173 -15.88 -2.30 19.94
C VAL A 173 -15.29 -1.07 19.22
N PRO A 174 -13.99 -0.76 19.35
CA PRO A 174 -13.40 0.29 18.54
C PRO A 174 -13.50 -0.03 17.03
N LEU A 175 -13.76 1.00 16.21
CA LEU A 175 -13.66 0.92 14.75
C LEU A 175 -12.38 1.63 14.29
N VAL A 176 -11.49 0.88 13.63
CA VAL A 176 -10.19 1.36 13.17
C VAL A 176 -10.27 1.63 11.68
N LEU A 177 -9.96 2.85 11.26
CA LEU A 177 -9.77 3.24 9.86
C LEU A 177 -8.28 3.26 9.56
N VAL A 178 -7.85 2.52 8.55
CA VAL A 178 -6.44 2.42 8.15
C VAL A 178 -6.27 3.07 6.79
N ASP A 179 -5.32 4.01 6.72
CA ASP A 179 -4.88 4.67 5.48
C ASP A 179 -3.35 4.63 5.38
N ASP A 180 -2.78 4.92 4.21
CA ASP A 180 -1.31 5.00 4.07
C ASP A 180 -0.77 6.37 4.51
N GLU A 181 -1.43 7.46 4.10
CA GLU A 181 -1.09 8.85 4.43
C GLU A 181 -2.32 9.62 4.90
N ILE A 182 -2.21 10.32 6.04
CA ILE A 182 -3.21 11.32 6.45
C ILE A 182 -2.64 12.72 6.20
N SER A 183 -3.41 13.56 5.51
CA SER A 183 -3.05 14.95 5.22
C SER A 183 -3.95 15.96 5.91
N THR A 184 -5.22 16.07 5.51
CA THR A 184 -6.18 16.97 6.18
C THR A 184 -7.03 16.27 7.23
N GLY A 185 -7.18 14.94 7.13
CA GLY A 185 -8.13 14.15 7.92
C GLY A 185 -9.56 14.16 7.35
N THR A 186 -9.84 14.89 6.26
CA THR A 186 -11.19 14.99 5.69
C THR A 186 -11.75 13.64 5.25
N THR A 187 -10.95 12.81 4.58
CA THR A 187 -11.37 11.46 4.17
C THR A 187 -11.80 10.62 5.37
N ALA A 188 -11.02 10.63 6.45
CA ALA A 188 -11.36 9.92 7.68
C ALA A 188 -12.65 10.47 8.31
N MET A 189 -12.82 11.79 8.40
CA MET A 189 -14.07 12.39 8.93
C MET A 189 -15.30 12.01 8.09
N ASN A 190 -15.19 12.05 6.76
CA ASN A 190 -16.29 11.67 5.86
C ASN A 190 -16.64 10.18 6.00
N ALA A 191 -15.64 9.30 6.11
CA ALA A 191 -15.83 7.88 6.37
C ALA A 191 -16.48 7.63 7.74
N ILE A 192 -15.98 8.27 8.80
CA ILE A 192 -16.55 8.17 10.16
C ILE A 192 -18.00 8.63 10.14
N ARG A 193 -18.32 9.77 9.51
CA ARG A 193 -19.70 10.28 9.40
C ARG A 193 -20.62 9.25 8.74
N ALA A 194 -20.21 8.69 7.60
CA ALA A 194 -20.99 7.70 6.86
C ALA A 194 -21.19 6.41 7.65
N LEU A 195 -20.12 5.91 8.28
CA LEU A 195 -20.16 4.68 9.08
C LEU A 195 -20.96 4.89 10.37
N HIS A 196 -20.78 6.00 11.07
CA HIS A 196 -21.49 6.32 12.31
C HIS A 196 -23.01 6.45 12.10
N ALA A 197 -23.44 6.94 10.94
CA ALA A 197 -24.86 7.02 10.59
C ALA A 197 -25.55 5.64 10.48
N VAL A 198 -24.79 4.58 10.21
CA VAL A 198 -25.30 3.21 10.06
C VAL A 198 -24.98 2.35 11.29
N TRP A 199 -23.74 2.43 11.74
CA TRP A 199 -23.18 1.70 12.88
C TRP A 199 -22.45 2.68 13.81
N PRO A 200 -23.18 3.36 14.70
CA PRO A 200 -22.59 4.32 15.63
C PRO A 200 -21.59 3.60 16.54
N ARG A 201 -20.45 4.26 16.79
CA ARG A 201 -19.42 3.78 17.72
C ARG A 201 -19.10 4.85 18.73
N SER A 202 -18.85 4.41 19.96
CA SER A 202 -18.31 5.24 21.03
C SER A 202 -16.84 5.61 20.81
N ARG A 203 -16.11 4.83 19.99
CA ARG A 203 -14.68 4.99 19.77
C ARG A 203 -14.23 4.66 18.35
N TYR A 204 -13.46 5.57 17.77
CA TYR A 204 -12.79 5.42 16.49
C TYR A 204 -11.28 5.55 16.66
N VAL A 205 -10.54 4.81 15.84
CA VAL A 205 -9.09 4.95 15.70
C VAL A 205 -8.77 5.25 14.25
N VAL A 206 -8.00 6.29 13.99
CA VAL A 206 -7.49 6.60 12.65
C VAL A 206 -6.00 6.26 12.62
N ALA A 207 -5.63 5.25 11.85
CA ALA A 207 -4.29 4.68 11.79
C ALA A 207 -3.66 4.95 10.42
N SER A 208 -2.40 5.35 10.40
CA SER A 208 -1.66 5.54 9.14
C SER A 208 -0.17 5.27 9.25
N LEU A 209 0.51 5.08 8.12
CA LEU A 209 1.97 5.06 8.14
C LEU A 209 2.52 6.46 8.39
N LEU A 210 1.93 7.47 7.75
CA LEU A 210 2.36 8.87 7.87
C LEU A 210 1.18 9.79 8.18
N ASP A 211 1.26 10.53 9.29
CA ASP A 211 0.34 11.62 9.61
C ASP A 211 1.03 12.97 9.40
N SER A 212 0.59 13.72 8.39
CA SER A 212 1.09 15.04 8.03
C SER A 212 0.19 16.20 8.45
N ARG A 213 -0.83 15.93 9.28
CA ARG A 213 -1.74 16.96 9.76
C ARG A 213 -1.04 18.01 10.61
N THR A 214 -1.54 19.22 10.52
CA THR A 214 -1.24 20.30 11.47
C THR A 214 -1.93 20.05 12.82
N GLY A 215 -1.48 20.76 13.85
CA GLY A 215 -2.17 20.73 15.16
C GLY A 215 -3.63 21.21 15.10
N GLY A 216 -3.94 22.13 14.17
CA GLY A 216 -5.33 22.58 13.95
C GLY A 216 -6.21 21.48 13.35
N GLN A 217 -5.71 20.75 12.35
CA GLN A 217 -6.44 19.64 11.72
C GLN A 217 -6.62 18.45 12.68
N ARG A 218 -5.67 18.21 13.59
CA ARG A 218 -5.86 17.21 14.67
C ARG A 218 -6.99 17.62 15.62
N ARG A 219 -7.00 18.86 16.10
CA ARG A 219 -8.10 19.39 16.94
C ARG A 219 -9.44 19.35 16.23
N GLN A 220 -9.49 19.66 14.93
CA GLN A 220 -10.71 19.56 14.15
C GLN A 220 -11.29 18.14 14.13
N LEU A 221 -10.43 17.10 14.07
CA LEU A 221 -10.90 15.72 14.16
C LEU A 221 -11.43 15.39 15.56
N GLU A 222 -10.78 15.90 16.62
CA GLU A 222 -11.23 15.72 18.00
C GLU A 222 -12.59 16.38 18.26
N GLU A 223 -12.76 17.64 17.82
CA GLU A 223 -14.02 18.39 17.88
C GLU A 223 -15.13 17.69 17.10
N PHE A 224 -14.83 17.23 15.89
CA PHE A 224 -15.76 16.42 15.09
C PHE A 224 -16.19 15.12 15.80
N GLY A 225 -15.27 14.46 16.50
CA GLY A 225 -15.59 13.30 17.33
C GLY A 225 -16.53 13.65 18.49
N ALA A 226 -16.24 14.74 19.20
CA ALA A 226 -17.07 15.23 20.30
C ALA A 226 -18.51 15.56 19.83
N ASP A 227 -18.66 16.17 18.65
CA ASP A 227 -19.97 16.47 18.04
C ASP A 227 -20.77 15.20 17.71
N LEU A 228 -20.09 14.09 17.41
CA LEU A 228 -20.71 12.77 17.21
C LEU A 228 -20.96 12.01 18.52
N GLY A 229 -20.49 12.52 19.67
CA GLY A 229 -20.49 11.79 20.93
C GLY A 229 -19.54 10.59 20.94
N ALA A 230 -18.44 10.66 20.19
CA ALA A 230 -17.46 9.58 20.05
C ALA A 230 -16.02 10.06 20.31
N GLU A 231 -15.20 9.20 20.94
CA GLU A 231 -13.76 9.44 21.07
C GLU A 231 -13.06 9.07 19.75
N ILE A 232 -12.25 9.97 19.20
CA ILE A 232 -11.42 9.68 18.02
C ILE A 232 -9.95 9.79 18.40
N THR A 233 -9.21 8.69 18.32
CA THR A 233 -7.75 8.64 18.54
C THR A 233 -7.02 8.48 17.22
N SER A 234 -5.89 9.16 17.04
CA SER A 234 -5.02 8.95 15.87
C SER A 234 -3.71 8.27 16.26
N VAL A 235 -3.26 7.31 15.46
CA VAL A 235 -1.94 6.67 15.60
C VAL A 235 -1.22 6.66 14.26
N ALA A 236 0.10 6.88 14.29
CA ALA A 236 0.92 6.79 13.09
C ALA A 236 2.35 6.34 13.42
N LEU A 237 3.01 5.68 12.47
CA LEU A 237 4.43 5.35 12.60
C LEU A 237 5.31 6.59 12.40
N LEU A 238 4.92 7.45 11.47
CA LEU A 238 5.64 8.65 11.09
C LEU A 238 4.76 9.88 11.26
N ALA A 239 5.37 10.97 11.71
CA ALA A 239 4.82 12.31 11.66
C ALA A 239 5.52 13.10 10.55
N GLY A 240 4.73 13.78 9.72
CA GLY A 240 5.22 14.54 8.57
C GLY A 240 4.84 16.02 8.62
N THR A 241 5.58 16.84 7.89
CA THR A 241 5.12 18.17 7.47
C THR A 241 5.52 18.37 6.03
N VAL A 242 4.54 18.78 5.21
CA VAL A 242 4.76 19.08 3.79
C VAL A 242 4.41 20.54 3.57
N THR A 243 5.41 21.36 3.26
CA THR A 243 5.22 22.77 2.95
C THR A 243 5.48 22.97 1.46
N THR A 244 4.48 23.53 0.76
CA THR A 244 4.60 23.83 -0.67
C THR A 244 4.47 25.33 -0.91
N PRO A 245 5.27 25.92 -1.82
CA PRO A 245 5.14 27.32 -2.19
C PRO A 245 3.84 27.54 -2.99
N PRO A 246 3.30 28.77 -3.01
CA PRO A 246 2.03 29.07 -3.69
C PRO A 246 2.03 28.74 -5.19
N ASP A 247 3.19 28.79 -5.84
CA ASP A 247 3.38 28.55 -7.27
C ASP A 247 3.82 27.11 -7.61
N VAL A 248 3.74 26.17 -6.64
CA VAL A 248 4.21 24.79 -6.79
C VAL A 248 3.62 24.06 -8.01
N LEU A 249 2.34 24.28 -8.31
CA LEU A 249 1.66 23.62 -9.43
C LEU A 249 2.20 24.10 -10.78
N SER A 250 2.47 25.40 -10.91
CA SER A 250 3.07 25.98 -12.11
C SER A 250 4.50 25.49 -12.31
N ARG A 251 5.30 25.42 -11.24
CA ARG A 251 6.66 24.85 -11.28
C ARG A 251 6.64 23.39 -11.70
N ALA A 252 5.70 22.62 -11.15
CA ALA A 252 5.56 21.20 -11.46
C ALA A 252 5.16 20.96 -12.91
N ALA A 253 4.23 21.76 -13.47
CA ALA A 253 3.84 21.66 -14.87
C ALA A 253 5.05 21.89 -15.80
N LEU A 254 5.80 22.97 -15.59
CA LEU A 254 7.02 23.28 -16.36
C LEU A 254 8.07 22.18 -16.24
N LEU A 255 8.23 21.61 -15.04
CA LEU A 255 9.15 20.51 -14.83
C LEU A 255 8.70 19.25 -15.58
N LEU A 256 7.43 18.85 -15.46
CA LEU A 256 6.86 17.68 -16.10
C LEU A 256 6.99 17.73 -17.63
N ASP A 257 6.83 18.90 -18.24
CA ASP A 257 6.98 19.11 -19.69
C ASP A 257 8.45 18.98 -20.14
N ALA A 258 9.40 19.25 -19.26
CA ALA A 258 10.82 19.14 -19.52
C ALA A 258 11.40 17.75 -19.20
N LEU A 259 10.62 16.84 -18.59
CA LEU A 259 11.10 15.51 -18.25
C LEU A 259 11.31 14.66 -19.50
N PRO A 260 12.35 13.81 -19.52
CA PRO A 260 12.54 12.85 -20.60
C PRO A 260 11.38 11.85 -20.64
N SER A 261 11.20 11.20 -21.79
CA SER A 261 10.29 10.06 -21.90
C SER A 261 10.66 8.99 -20.87
N PRO A 262 9.66 8.43 -20.17
CA PRO A 262 9.93 7.46 -19.12
C PRO A 262 10.60 6.19 -19.65
N THR A 263 11.49 5.61 -18.84
CA THR A 263 12.08 4.30 -19.12
C THR A 263 11.04 3.20 -18.87
N GLY A 264 10.84 2.31 -19.86
CA GLY A 264 9.95 1.16 -19.79
C GLY A 264 10.68 -0.16 -20.09
N ALA A 265 9.94 -1.22 -20.43
CA ALA A 265 10.51 -2.53 -20.76
C ALA A 265 11.44 -2.49 -21.99
N ARG A 266 12.62 -3.14 -21.90
CA ARG A 266 13.65 -3.13 -22.97
C ARG A 266 14.32 -4.49 -23.25
N GLY A 267 13.83 -5.59 -22.66
CA GLY A 267 14.41 -6.92 -22.81
C GLY A 267 13.77 -7.79 -23.89
N THR A 268 14.44 -8.90 -24.22
CA THR A 268 13.85 -9.99 -25.00
C THR A 268 12.79 -10.70 -24.14
N PRO A 269 11.56 -10.89 -24.64
CA PRO A 269 10.51 -11.56 -23.87
C PRO A 269 10.92 -12.95 -23.37
N VAL A 270 10.75 -13.19 -22.07
CA VAL A 270 10.98 -14.49 -21.42
C VAL A 270 9.71 -15.35 -21.39
N PRO A 271 9.80 -16.66 -21.09
CA PRO A 271 8.63 -17.52 -20.97
C PRO A 271 7.63 -17.05 -19.91
N VAL A 272 6.34 -17.19 -20.22
CA VAL A 272 5.22 -16.92 -19.30
C VAL A 272 4.54 -18.23 -18.94
N VAL A 273 4.60 -18.61 -17.66
CA VAL A 273 3.94 -19.79 -17.10
C VAL A 273 2.67 -19.35 -16.40
N ARG A 274 1.57 -20.10 -16.55
CA ARG A 274 0.27 -19.77 -15.96
C ARG A 274 -0.20 -20.85 -15.01
N SER A 275 -0.77 -20.43 -13.90
CA SER A 275 -1.35 -21.30 -12.90
C SER A 275 -2.67 -20.70 -12.42
N MET A 276 -3.68 -21.56 -12.31
CA MET A 276 -4.95 -21.24 -11.67
C MET A 276 -4.92 -21.83 -10.27
N VAL A 277 -5.10 -21.00 -9.24
CA VAL A 277 -5.02 -21.44 -7.84
C VAL A 277 -6.36 -21.18 -7.17
N PRO A 278 -7.16 -22.22 -6.90
CA PRO A 278 -8.33 -22.06 -6.03
C PRO A 278 -7.85 -21.81 -4.60
N LEU A 279 -8.41 -20.79 -3.94
CA LEU A 279 -8.24 -20.60 -2.51
C LEU A 279 -9.03 -21.66 -1.74
N PRO A 280 -8.65 -21.97 -0.50
CA PRO A 280 -9.44 -22.83 0.37
C PRO A 280 -10.87 -22.33 0.55
N ASP A 281 -11.80 -23.25 0.76
CA ASP A 281 -13.20 -22.91 1.02
C ASP A 281 -13.34 -21.98 2.24
N GLY A 282 -14.13 -20.92 2.06
CA GLY A 282 -14.32 -19.87 3.08
C GLY A 282 -13.25 -18.78 3.08
N VAL A 283 -12.29 -18.79 2.14
CA VAL A 283 -11.36 -17.68 1.92
C VAL A 283 -11.79 -16.90 0.68
N PRO A 284 -12.29 -15.66 0.82
CA PRO A 284 -12.64 -14.83 -0.33
C PRO A 284 -11.39 -14.33 -1.04
N THR A 285 -11.50 -13.96 -2.32
CA THR A 285 -10.40 -13.29 -3.04
C THR A 285 -10.26 -11.83 -2.65
N SER A 286 -11.30 -11.21 -2.08
CA SER A 286 -11.26 -9.81 -1.64
C SER A 286 -11.89 -9.68 -0.26
N ALA A 287 -11.20 -8.98 0.63
CA ALA A 287 -11.71 -8.67 1.96
C ALA A 287 -12.73 -7.52 1.97
N ALA A 288 -13.06 -6.93 0.82
CA ALA A 288 -14.29 -6.16 0.68
C ALA A 288 -15.52 -7.01 1.11
N GLN A 289 -15.42 -8.34 1.01
CA GLN A 289 -16.44 -9.32 1.43
C GLN A 289 -16.27 -9.80 2.88
N GLY A 290 -15.34 -9.18 3.63
CA GLY A 290 -14.97 -9.56 4.99
C GLY A 290 -13.79 -10.52 5.06
N TRP A 291 -13.05 -10.43 6.16
CA TRP A 291 -11.92 -11.27 6.50
C TRP A 291 -11.86 -11.47 8.02
N GLY A 292 -11.32 -12.62 8.45
CA GLY A 292 -11.11 -12.92 9.86
C GLY A 292 -9.97 -13.92 10.07
N SER A 293 -9.72 -14.28 11.31
CA SER A 293 -8.60 -15.15 11.70
C SER A 293 -8.60 -16.53 11.02
N ARG A 294 -9.77 -17.11 10.74
CA ARG A 294 -9.88 -18.36 9.95
C ARG A 294 -9.38 -18.18 8.52
N CYS A 295 -9.71 -17.06 7.87
CA CYS A 295 -9.23 -16.77 6.52
C CYS A 295 -7.70 -16.63 6.51
N GLU A 296 -7.13 -15.95 7.52
CA GLU A 296 -5.69 -15.81 7.67
C GLU A 296 -4.98 -17.17 7.82
N PHE A 297 -5.50 -18.05 8.69
CA PHE A 297 -4.95 -19.39 8.89
C PHE A 297 -4.98 -20.23 7.61
N LEU A 298 -6.12 -20.24 6.91
CA LEU A 298 -6.29 -21.00 5.67
C LEU A 298 -5.41 -20.44 4.53
N LEU A 299 -5.33 -19.11 4.42
CA LEU A 299 -4.48 -18.47 3.42
C LEU A 299 -3.00 -18.81 3.65
N ALA A 300 -2.52 -18.80 4.89
CA ALA A 300 -1.13 -19.10 5.20
C ALA A 300 -0.70 -20.48 4.65
N GLY A 301 -1.44 -21.54 4.95
CA GLY A 301 -1.14 -22.89 4.45
C GLY A 301 -1.24 -23.01 2.92
N ALA A 302 -2.19 -22.30 2.30
CA ALA A 302 -2.32 -22.26 0.84
C ALA A 302 -1.11 -21.55 0.19
N MET A 303 -0.64 -20.44 0.77
CA MET A 303 0.52 -19.70 0.28
C MET A 303 1.82 -20.46 0.47
N GLU A 304 1.99 -21.21 1.57
CA GLU A 304 3.13 -22.12 1.76
C GLU A 304 3.16 -23.22 0.68
N THR A 305 2.01 -23.82 0.38
CA THR A 305 1.89 -24.84 -0.67
C THR A 305 2.23 -24.26 -2.05
N LEU A 306 1.66 -23.10 -2.38
CA LEU A 306 1.94 -22.42 -3.65
C LEU A 306 3.42 -22.00 -3.74
N ALA A 307 3.98 -21.46 -2.66
CA ALA A 307 5.38 -21.10 -2.58
C ALA A 307 6.27 -22.33 -2.82
N GLY A 308 5.96 -23.50 -2.26
CA GLY A 308 6.73 -24.73 -2.51
C GLY A 308 6.72 -25.19 -3.98
N ALA A 309 5.65 -24.89 -4.72
CA ALA A 309 5.49 -25.29 -6.12
C ALA A 309 6.09 -24.31 -7.15
N LEU A 310 6.32 -23.04 -6.77
CA LEU A 310 6.82 -22.02 -7.69
C LEU A 310 8.34 -22.16 -7.92
N PRO A 311 8.80 -22.38 -9.17
CA PRO A 311 10.21 -22.58 -9.47
C PRO A 311 10.97 -21.24 -9.58
N VAL A 312 10.80 -20.34 -8.62
CA VAL A 312 11.41 -19.00 -8.57
C VAL A 312 12.56 -18.92 -7.58
N PHE A 313 13.51 -18.00 -7.80
CA PHE A 313 14.56 -17.72 -6.82
C PHE A 313 13.96 -17.13 -5.53
N ARG A 314 14.64 -17.38 -4.40
CA ARG A 314 14.27 -16.86 -3.06
C ARG A 314 15.31 -15.83 -2.63
N ASP A 315 15.44 -14.80 -3.44
CA ASP A 315 16.34 -13.65 -3.24
C ASP A 315 15.63 -12.34 -3.62
N GLY A 316 16.30 -11.21 -3.40
CA GLY A 316 15.80 -9.88 -3.75
C GLY A 316 15.58 -9.61 -5.24
N ARG A 317 15.87 -10.57 -6.13
CA ARG A 317 15.61 -10.47 -7.58
C ARG A 317 14.37 -11.22 -8.02
N THR A 318 13.58 -11.75 -7.09
CA THR A 318 12.21 -12.18 -7.35
C THR A 318 11.24 -11.11 -6.90
N LEU A 319 10.36 -10.70 -7.81
CA LEU A 319 9.25 -9.79 -7.54
C LEU A 319 7.93 -10.55 -7.51
N VAL A 320 7.16 -10.41 -6.44
CA VAL A 320 5.74 -10.75 -6.43
C VAL A 320 4.92 -9.48 -6.61
N LEU A 321 4.29 -9.36 -7.78
CA LEU A 321 3.52 -8.20 -8.22
C LEU A 321 2.02 -8.47 -8.06
N GLY A 322 1.37 -7.72 -7.19
CA GLY A 322 -0.09 -7.68 -7.06
C GLY A 322 -0.78 -6.86 -8.14
N ASP A 323 -2.11 -6.89 -8.13
CA ASP A 323 -2.96 -6.23 -9.11
C ASP A 323 -3.86 -5.19 -8.44
N GLU A 324 -3.42 -3.94 -8.44
CA GLU A 324 -4.10 -2.80 -7.82
C GLU A 324 -4.38 -3.04 -6.33
N GLU A 325 -5.65 -3.02 -5.92
CA GLU A 325 -6.06 -3.24 -4.52
C GLU A 325 -5.87 -4.69 -4.05
N PHE A 326 -5.60 -5.64 -4.95
CA PHE A 326 -5.33 -7.04 -4.63
C PHE A 326 -3.85 -7.23 -4.25
N MET A 327 -3.49 -6.66 -3.09
CA MET A 327 -2.10 -6.62 -2.60
C MET A 327 -1.79 -7.71 -1.55
N TYR A 328 -2.75 -8.06 -0.69
CA TYR A 328 -2.45 -8.85 0.51
C TYR A 328 -2.06 -10.29 0.19
N VAL A 329 -2.83 -10.99 -0.64
CA VAL A 329 -2.49 -12.36 -1.09
C VAL A 329 -1.10 -12.42 -1.74
N PRO A 330 -0.74 -11.54 -2.70
CA PRO A 330 0.63 -11.49 -3.22
C PRO A 330 1.70 -11.23 -2.15
N GLN A 331 1.43 -10.37 -1.15
CA GLN A 331 2.36 -10.16 -0.03
C GLN A 331 2.51 -11.41 0.84
N ARG A 332 1.43 -12.15 1.10
CA ARG A 332 1.50 -13.43 1.85
C ARG A 332 2.24 -14.49 1.05
N LEU A 333 2.08 -14.53 -0.28
CA LEU A 333 2.88 -15.38 -1.16
C LEU A 333 4.37 -15.00 -1.10
N ALA A 334 4.71 -13.72 -1.22
CA ALA A 334 6.09 -13.24 -1.09
C ALA A 334 6.71 -13.66 0.25
N ALA A 335 5.97 -13.50 1.35
CA ALA A 335 6.42 -13.92 2.68
C ALA A 335 6.65 -15.43 2.77
N ALA A 336 5.75 -16.24 2.18
CA ALA A 336 5.88 -17.69 2.12
C ALA A 336 7.04 -18.15 1.21
N LEU A 337 7.36 -17.39 0.16
CA LEU A 337 8.53 -17.66 -0.68
C LEU A 337 9.83 -17.49 0.13
N GLY A 338 9.89 -16.49 1.01
CA GLY A 338 11.04 -16.18 1.87
C GLY A 338 12.24 -15.60 1.13
N GLY A 339 13.34 -15.32 1.84
CA GLY A 339 14.62 -14.94 1.23
C GLY A 339 14.64 -13.56 0.57
N GLN A 340 14.20 -12.49 1.27
CA GLN A 340 14.22 -11.10 0.75
C GLN A 340 13.42 -10.88 -0.55
N VAL A 341 12.52 -11.79 -0.92
CA VAL A 341 11.62 -11.63 -2.06
C VAL A 341 10.87 -10.29 -1.92
N ARG A 342 10.84 -9.54 -3.02
CA ARG A 342 10.25 -8.21 -3.03
C ARG A 342 8.79 -8.27 -3.44
N THR A 343 8.00 -7.34 -2.93
CA THR A 343 6.59 -7.18 -3.30
C THR A 343 6.30 -5.78 -3.81
N SER A 344 5.42 -5.70 -4.81
CA SER A 344 4.90 -4.45 -5.38
C SER A 344 3.45 -4.67 -5.83
N THR A 345 2.76 -3.63 -6.28
CA THR A 345 1.48 -3.77 -6.98
C THR A 345 1.38 -2.86 -8.19
N THR A 346 0.47 -3.17 -9.12
CA THR A 346 0.04 -2.21 -10.15
C THR A 346 -0.83 -1.12 -9.50
N THR A 347 -1.05 0.01 -10.19
CA THR A 347 -1.89 1.09 -9.65
C THR A 347 -2.56 1.92 -10.74
N ARG A 348 -3.68 2.56 -10.38
CA ARG A 348 -4.42 3.50 -11.25
C ARG A 348 -3.77 4.88 -11.34
N SER A 349 -2.87 5.21 -10.42
CA SER A 349 -2.38 6.59 -10.24
C SER A 349 -1.20 6.90 -11.18
N PRO A 350 -1.33 7.89 -12.08
CA PRO A 350 -0.24 8.31 -12.94
C PRO A 350 0.75 9.21 -12.17
N ALA A 351 2.01 8.80 -12.19
CA ALA A 351 3.14 9.51 -11.61
C ALA A 351 4.25 9.67 -12.67
N ALA A 352 5.10 10.66 -12.49
CA ALA A 352 6.25 10.84 -13.36
C ALA A 352 7.35 9.84 -12.97
N ALA A 353 7.92 9.17 -13.96
CA ALA A 353 9.08 8.31 -13.78
C ALA A 353 10.30 8.94 -14.46
N VAL A 354 11.43 9.00 -13.74
CA VAL A 354 12.69 9.59 -14.21
C VAL A 354 13.86 8.73 -13.71
N ASP A 355 14.58 8.14 -14.66
CA ASP A 355 15.73 7.27 -14.38
C ASP A 355 17.01 8.11 -14.13
N THR A 356 17.10 8.72 -12.95
CA THR A 356 18.23 9.56 -12.49
C THR A 356 18.73 9.07 -11.12
N GLY A 357 19.71 9.66 -10.45
CA GLY A 357 19.93 9.38 -9.01
C GLY A 357 18.90 10.13 -8.14
N GLY A 358 18.67 9.71 -6.89
CA GLY A 358 17.91 10.49 -5.88
C GLY A 358 16.40 10.73 -6.08
N TYR A 359 15.73 10.10 -7.05
CA TYR A 359 14.27 10.14 -7.25
C TYR A 359 13.55 8.76 -7.10
N PRO A 360 12.38 8.66 -6.48
CA PRO A 360 11.84 7.35 -6.11
C PRO A 360 11.28 6.49 -7.27
N LEU A 361 10.80 7.12 -8.35
CA LEU A 361 10.12 6.42 -9.45
C LEU A 361 10.98 6.45 -10.71
N ARG A 362 11.64 5.35 -11.05
CA ARG A 362 12.67 5.27 -12.10
C ARG A 362 12.12 4.81 -13.42
N THR A 363 11.31 3.76 -13.39
CA THR A 363 10.73 3.15 -14.57
C THR A 363 9.23 3.00 -14.39
N VAL A 364 8.51 2.92 -15.50
CA VAL A 364 7.07 2.69 -15.50
C VAL A 364 6.66 1.82 -16.68
N LEU A 365 5.80 0.86 -16.40
CA LEU A 365 5.04 0.11 -17.40
C LEU A 365 3.63 0.68 -17.43
N GLY A 366 3.17 1.17 -18.57
CA GLY A 366 1.78 1.60 -18.78
C GLY A 366 1.03 0.58 -19.65
N PHE A 367 -0.15 0.16 -19.20
CA PHE A 367 -0.95 -0.87 -19.86
C PHE A 367 -2.45 -0.67 -19.57
N PRO A 368 -3.36 -1.24 -20.39
CA PRO A 368 -4.77 -1.35 -20.02
C PRO A 368 -4.94 -2.19 -18.75
N ALA A 369 -5.78 -1.74 -17.83
CA ALA A 369 -6.01 -2.40 -16.54
C ALA A 369 -6.54 -3.83 -16.74
N THR A 370 -6.21 -4.70 -15.79
CA THR A 370 -6.57 -6.12 -15.88
C THR A 370 -8.10 -6.30 -15.92
N GLU A 371 -8.81 -5.58 -15.05
CA GLU A 371 -10.28 -5.63 -14.93
C GLU A 371 -11.04 -4.81 -15.99
N ASP A 372 -10.41 -3.76 -16.54
CA ASP A 372 -11.03 -2.82 -17.46
C ASP A 372 -10.05 -2.40 -18.57
N PRO A 373 -10.18 -2.93 -19.80
CA PRO A 373 -9.30 -2.57 -20.90
C PRO A 373 -9.44 -1.12 -21.36
N GLY A 374 -10.48 -0.39 -20.95
CA GLY A 374 -10.67 1.03 -21.24
C GLY A 374 -9.90 1.96 -20.30
N ARG A 375 -9.43 1.45 -19.15
CA ARG A 375 -8.72 2.24 -18.13
C ARG A 375 -7.21 1.95 -18.18
N ALA A 376 -6.39 2.98 -17.98
CA ALA A 376 -4.96 2.81 -17.82
C ALA A 376 -4.59 2.32 -16.41
N ALA A 377 -3.57 1.47 -16.33
CA ALA A 377 -2.89 1.05 -15.12
C ALA A 377 -1.37 1.13 -15.31
N PHE A 378 -0.65 1.21 -14.19
CA PHE A 378 0.78 1.44 -14.15
C PHE A 378 1.49 0.49 -13.19
N ALA A 379 2.70 0.06 -13.52
CA ALA A 379 3.61 -0.62 -12.60
C ALA A 379 4.94 0.12 -12.58
N TYR A 380 5.36 0.60 -11.40
CA TYR A 380 6.58 1.40 -11.23
C TYR A 380 7.73 0.54 -10.75
N ASN A 381 8.95 0.88 -11.19
CA ASN A 381 10.17 0.16 -10.80
C ASN A 381 10.05 -1.36 -11.00
N VAL A 382 9.41 -1.79 -12.09
CA VAL A 382 9.36 -3.20 -12.52
C VAL A 382 10.31 -3.45 -13.69
N ALA A 383 10.31 -2.57 -14.70
CA ALA A 383 11.30 -2.61 -15.77
C ALA A 383 12.68 -2.19 -15.26
N PRO A 384 13.78 -2.83 -15.67
CA PRO A 384 15.12 -2.52 -15.16
C PRO A 384 15.49 -1.06 -15.38
N SER A 385 16.10 -0.42 -14.38
CA SER A 385 16.73 0.90 -14.51
C SER A 385 18.25 0.78 -14.52
N ALA A 386 18.93 1.85 -14.95
CA ALA A 386 20.38 1.95 -14.88
C ALA A 386 20.90 2.13 -13.43
N GLN A 387 20.01 2.34 -12.45
CA GLN A 387 20.33 2.65 -11.06
C GLN A 387 19.97 1.46 -10.15
N VAL A 388 20.77 1.21 -9.11
CA VAL A 388 20.62 0.01 -8.25
C VAL A 388 19.38 0.09 -7.35
N GLU A 389 19.20 1.19 -6.62
CA GLU A 389 18.02 1.40 -5.75
C GLU A 389 17.49 2.83 -5.93
N PRO A 390 16.16 3.06 -5.99
CA PRO A 390 15.09 2.05 -6.09
C PRO A 390 14.89 1.49 -7.52
N GLY A 391 15.82 1.75 -8.45
CA GLY A 391 15.74 1.38 -9.87
C GLY A 391 16.07 -0.07 -10.21
N HIS A 392 16.34 -0.88 -9.19
CA HIS A 392 16.50 -2.34 -9.22
C HIS A 392 17.39 -2.85 -10.36
N ALA A 393 18.55 -2.23 -10.60
CA ALA A 393 19.55 -2.76 -11.55
C ALA A 393 20.12 -4.12 -11.07
N PRO A 394 20.27 -5.13 -11.95
CA PRO A 394 20.05 -5.13 -13.40
C PRO A 394 18.61 -5.49 -13.84
N GLY A 395 17.68 -5.65 -12.91
CA GLY A 395 16.31 -6.11 -13.14
C GLY A 395 15.96 -7.30 -12.24
N PHE A 396 14.68 -7.69 -12.26
CA PHE A 396 14.22 -8.93 -11.63
C PHE A 396 14.53 -10.14 -12.51
N ASP A 397 14.96 -11.23 -11.90
CA ASP A 397 15.11 -12.51 -12.60
C ASP A 397 13.74 -13.14 -12.82
N ASP A 398 12.92 -13.20 -11.76
CA ASP A 398 11.57 -13.73 -11.77
C ASP A 398 10.54 -12.66 -11.43
N ILE A 399 9.43 -12.64 -12.17
CA ILE A 399 8.25 -11.85 -11.82
C ILE A 399 7.06 -12.79 -11.65
N VAL A 400 6.50 -12.84 -10.45
CA VAL A 400 5.26 -13.56 -10.12
C VAL A 400 4.13 -12.54 -10.10
N PHE A 401 3.32 -12.48 -11.16
CA PHE A 401 2.12 -11.64 -11.21
C PHE A 401 0.94 -12.39 -10.62
N VAL A 402 0.32 -11.83 -9.58
CA VAL A 402 -0.78 -12.45 -8.83
C VAL A 402 -2.03 -11.59 -8.94
N THR A 403 -3.12 -12.16 -9.46
CA THR A 403 -4.38 -11.44 -9.69
C THR A 403 -5.59 -12.31 -9.36
N ASP A 404 -6.66 -11.69 -8.88
CA ASP A 404 -7.99 -12.31 -8.74
C ASP A 404 -8.88 -12.09 -9.97
N THR A 405 -8.38 -11.37 -10.97
CA THR A 405 -9.11 -11.03 -12.20
C THR A 405 -8.85 -12.05 -13.32
N PRO A 406 -9.83 -12.34 -14.19
CA PRO A 406 -9.61 -13.11 -15.41
C PRO A 406 -8.50 -12.54 -16.29
N VAL A 407 -7.51 -13.37 -16.61
CA VAL A 407 -6.44 -13.01 -17.55
C VAL A 407 -6.92 -13.28 -18.97
N THR A 408 -7.31 -12.22 -19.68
CA THR A 408 -7.85 -12.28 -21.05
C THR A 408 -6.81 -11.81 -22.09
N ALA A 409 -7.21 -11.80 -23.37
CA ALA A 409 -6.34 -11.45 -24.48
C ALA A 409 -5.75 -10.02 -24.41
N HIS A 410 -6.41 -9.05 -23.77
CA HIS A 410 -5.84 -7.70 -23.64
C HIS A 410 -4.73 -7.66 -22.59
N VAL A 411 -4.84 -8.45 -21.52
CA VAL A 411 -3.81 -8.61 -20.49
C VAL A 411 -2.56 -9.25 -21.10
N ASP A 412 -2.75 -10.22 -22.00
CA ASP A 412 -1.66 -10.87 -22.75
C ASP A 412 -0.89 -9.88 -23.64
N LYS A 413 -1.63 -9.10 -24.44
CA LYS A 413 -1.05 -8.13 -25.38
C LYS A 413 -0.46 -6.90 -24.67
N GLY A 414 -0.97 -6.58 -23.49
CA GLY A 414 -0.57 -5.46 -22.65
C GLY A 414 0.43 -5.89 -21.57
N LEU A 415 -0.07 -6.04 -20.34
CA LEU A 415 0.73 -6.25 -19.14
C LEU A 415 1.72 -7.42 -19.27
N LEU A 416 1.28 -8.62 -19.66
CA LEU A 416 2.15 -9.79 -19.64
C LEU A 416 3.30 -9.70 -20.66
N ARG A 417 3.05 -9.08 -21.81
CA ARG A 417 4.10 -8.77 -22.78
C ARG A 417 5.17 -7.84 -22.18
N LEU A 418 4.75 -6.85 -21.40
CA LEU A 418 5.67 -5.91 -20.74
C LEU A 418 6.44 -6.57 -19.60
N LEU A 419 5.80 -7.42 -18.79
CA LEU A 419 6.48 -8.19 -17.74
C LEU A 419 7.49 -9.17 -18.34
N ALA A 420 7.12 -9.88 -19.41
CA ALA A 420 8.01 -10.81 -20.10
C ALA A 420 9.25 -10.09 -20.68
N ALA A 421 9.10 -8.85 -21.13
CA ALA A 421 10.22 -8.03 -21.61
C ALA A 421 10.98 -7.31 -20.47
N SER A 422 10.56 -7.46 -19.21
CA SER A 422 11.19 -6.84 -18.04
C SER A 422 11.95 -7.85 -17.17
N ALA A 423 11.42 -9.07 -17.05
CA ALA A 423 12.07 -10.17 -16.34
C ALA A 423 13.26 -10.73 -17.13
N ARG A 424 14.25 -11.29 -16.43
CA ARG A 424 15.45 -11.87 -17.05
C ARG A 424 15.36 -13.38 -17.26
N ARG A 425 14.45 -14.07 -16.55
CA ARG A 425 14.33 -15.53 -16.56
C ARG A 425 12.93 -16.04 -16.86
N SER A 426 11.92 -15.66 -16.07
CA SER A 426 10.53 -16.10 -16.29
C SER A 426 9.50 -15.16 -15.66
N VAL A 427 8.29 -15.23 -16.21
CA VAL A 427 7.09 -14.65 -15.62
C VAL A 427 6.14 -15.77 -15.20
N HIS A 428 5.66 -15.73 -13.97
CA HIS A 428 4.66 -16.66 -13.44
C HIS A 428 3.36 -15.91 -13.18
N VAL A 429 2.30 -16.27 -13.89
CA VAL A 429 0.96 -15.69 -13.70
C VAL A 429 0.17 -16.62 -12.80
N VAL A 430 -0.11 -16.16 -11.59
CA VAL A 430 -0.93 -16.85 -10.60
C VAL A 430 -2.30 -16.18 -10.59
N GLN A 431 -3.27 -16.79 -11.27
CA GLN A 431 -4.65 -16.35 -11.16
C GLN A 431 -5.32 -17.06 -9.98
N VAL A 432 -5.74 -16.28 -8.99
CA VAL A 432 -6.40 -16.76 -7.79
C VAL A 432 -7.92 -16.73 -7.99
N ARG A 433 -8.64 -17.74 -7.50
CA ARG A 433 -10.12 -17.76 -7.49
C ARG A 433 -10.63 -18.22 -6.13
N ALA A 434 -11.81 -17.76 -5.74
CA ALA A 434 -12.48 -18.28 -4.55
C ALA A 434 -12.71 -19.79 -4.71
N GLY A 435 -12.57 -20.54 -3.63
CA GLY A 435 -12.94 -21.95 -3.57
C GLY A 435 -14.43 -22.10 -3.91
N GLN A 436 -14.79 -23.12 -4.69
CA GLN A 436 -16.19 -23.45 -4.86
C GLN A 436 -16.63 -24.17 -3.60
N GLY A 437 -17.33 -23.44 -2.72
CA GLY A 437 -17.97 -24.07 -1.57
C GLY A 437 -18.74 -25.28 -2.04
N SER A 438 -18.44 -26.45 -1.49
CA SER A 438 -19.25 -27.63 -1.71
C SER A 438 -20.68 -27.26 -1.32
N ALA A 439 -21.57 -27.10 -2.30
CA ALA A 439 -23.00 -27.08 -2.05
C ALA A 439 -23.34 -28.45 -1.46
N SER A 440 -23.38 -28.52 -0.12
CA SER A 440 -23.85 -29.68 0.62
C SER A 440 -25.36 -29.66 0.69
#